data_AF-A0A3B8ZXC4-F1
#
_entry.id   AF-A0A3B8ZXC4-F1
#
_cell.length_a   1.000
_cell.length_b   1.000
_cell.length_c   1.000
_cell.angle_alpha   90.00
_cell.angle_beta   90.00
_cell.angle_gamma   90.00
#
_symmetry.space_group_name_H-M   'P 1'
#
loop_
_entity.id
_entity.type
_entity.pdbx_description
1 polymer ?
#
loop_
_entity_poly.entity_id
_entity_poly.type
_entity_poly.pdbx_seq_one_letter_code
_entity_poly.pdbx_strand_id
1 'polypeptide(L)'
;MIESLGDIFKEESLEILGELEHSLLELEESPDDQEVIGRVFRSLHTIKGSGGMAGLNDISAFAHEVETVFEEVRSGAIVVTPLLVNLTLAARDQIKRMVDAYCGGAPVDAAEIARISAGLRLLVAAGGKAAPLTEARQTAVAVGGMVTYRIRFHLDPNIFFHGVNPLYLLKELQRLGDCWIVAQTDAIPPLEEFDPERCYLYWDVILTTDRGQNAIEDVFIFVADTCRLEIHAIDDDRIVDDGDYKRLGEILIERGDLRAADLLAALSERQRLGDVLVEKKLATPGQISAALVEQERVQQQRESRKIT
;
A
#
# COMPACT_ATOMS: atom_id res chain seq x y z
N MET A 1 -6.36 45.87 -31.36
CA MET A 1 -7.26 44.75 -30.99
C MET A 1 -7.50 44.94 -29.50
N ILE A 2 -8.74 45.18 -29.06
CA ILE A 2 -9.02 45.23 -27.63
C ILE A 2 -8.98 43.77 -27.18
N GLU A 3 -8.01 43.39 -26.34
CA GLU A 3 -7.99 42.05 -25.72
C GLU A 3 -9.35 41.80 -25.06
N SER A 4 -9.94 40.64 -25.33
CA SER A 4 -11.21 40.32 -24.69
C SER A 4 -10.97 40.14 -23.19
N LEU A 5 -11.98 40.42 -22.37
CA LEU A 5 -11.90 40.19 -20.92
C LEU A 5 -11.52 38.74 -20.59
N GLY A 6 -11.88 37.79 -21.47
CA GLY A 6 -11.48 36.38 -21.35
C GLY A 6 -10.00 36.12 -21.64
N ASP A 7 -9.37 36.88 -22.55
CA ASP A 7 -7.95 36.73 -22.87
C ASP A 7 -7.07 37.25 -21.72
N ILE A 8 -7.44 38.39 -21.14
CA ILE A 8 -6.76 38.96 -19.96
C ILE A 8 -6.87 38.01 -18.78
N PHE A 9 -8.08 37.49 -18.52
CA PHE A 9 -8.31 36.50 -17.46
C PHE A 9 -7.49 35.22 -17.70
N LYS A 10 -7.41 34.76 -18.95
CA LYS A 10 -6.63 33.57 -19.30
C LYS A 10 -5.15 33.77 -19.03
N GLU A 11 -4.58 34.91 -19.45
CA GLU A 11 -3.17 35.21 -19.25
C GLU A 11 -2.83 35.31 -17.75
N GLU A 12 -3.63 36.04 -16.98
CA GLU A 12 -3.49 36.14 -15.52
C GLU A 12 -3.62 34.77 -14.84
N SER A 13 -4.62 33.97 -15.24
CA SER A 13 -4.80 32.62 -14.71
C SER A 13 -3.61 31.71 -15.01
N LEU A 14 -3.04 31.78 -16.22
CA LEU A 14 -1.89 30.97 -16.60
C LEU A 14 -0.63 31.35 -15.82
N GLU A 15 -0.43 32.64 -15.53
CA GLU A 15 0.64 33.13 -14.67
C GLU A 15 0.50 32.57 -13.25
N ILE A 16 -0.67 32.73 -12.63
CA ILE A 16 -0.95 32.23 -11.28
C ILE A 16 -0.83 30.70 -11.21
N LEU A 17 -1.30 29.97 -12.24
CA LEU A 17 -1.17 28.51 -12.31
C LEU A 17 0.29 28.06 -12.49
N GLY A 18 1.16 28.89 -13.06
CA GLY A 18 2.60 28.67 -13.11
C GLY A 18 3.26 28.87 -11.74
N GLU A 19 2.90 29.93 -11.02
CA GLU A 19 3.36 30.18 -9.64
C GLU A 19 2.92 29.09 -8.67
N LEU A 20 1.67 28.60 -8.83
CA LEU A 20 1.12 27.49 -8.06
C LEU A 20 1.92 26.21 -8.28
N GLU A 21 2.24 25.87 -9.54
CA GLU A 21 3.05 24.69 -9.88
C GLU A 21 4.44 24.77 -9.24
N HIS A 22 5.12 25.91 -9.35
CA HIS A 22 6.42 26.11 -8.72
C HIS A 22 6.37 25.95 -7.19
N SER A 23 5.37 26.58 -6.56
CA SER A 23 5.19 26.50 -5.11
C SER A 23 4.85 25.08 -4.64
N LEU A 24 4.12 24.29 -5.44
CA LEU A 24 3.80 22.90 -5.12
C LEU A 24 5.02 21.98 -5.20
N LEU A 25 5.92 22.20 -6.16
CA LEU A 25 7.17 21.45 -6.26
C LEU A 25 8.11 21.77 -5.09
N GLU A 26 8.22 23.04 -4.69
CA GLU A 26 8.98 23.43 -3.49
C GLU A 26 8.36 22.84 -2.22
N LEU A 27 7.03 22.78 -2.16
CA LEU A 27 6.31 22.17 -1.05
C LEU A 27 6.52 20.65 -0.95
N GLU A 28 6.82 19.98 -2.07
CA GLU A 28 7.19 18.56 -2.07
C GLU A 28 8.56 18.33 -1.39
N GLU A 29 9.51 19.25 -1.61
CA GLU A 29 10.83 19.20 -0.99
C GLU A 29 10.80 19.65 0.49
N SER A 30 9.93 20.62 0.81
CA SER A 30 9.81 21.22 2.15
C SER A 30 8.36 21.20 2.67
N PRO A 31 7.82 20.03 3.08
CA PRO A 31 6.39 19.86 3.40
C PRO A 31 5.87 20.67 4.60
N ASP A 32 6.76 21.07 5.51
CA ASP A 32 6.41 21.80 6.73
C ASP A 32 6.55 23.33 6.60
N ASP A 33 7.00 23.83 5.45
CA ASP A 33 7.25 25.25 5.23
C ASP A 33 5.94 26.06 5.09
N GLN A 34 5.60 26.76 6.17
CA GLN A 34 4.39 27.59 6.26
C GLN A 34 4.38 28.76 5.28
N GLU A 35 5.54 29.25 4.84
CA GLU A 35 5.62 30.31 3.83
C GLU A 35 5.18 29.76 2.46
N VAL A 36 5.66 28.57 2.11
CA VAL A 36 5.32 27.88 0.85
C VAL A 36 3.85 27.49 0.83
N ILE A 37 3.33 26.91 1.93
CA ILE A 37 1.89 26.62 2.10
C ILE A 37 1.07 27.90 1.93
N GLY A 38 1.53 29.01 2.50
CA GLY A 38 0.89 30.32 2.37
C GLY A 38 0.87 30.84 0.94
N ARG A 39 1.92 30.60 0.13
CA ARG A 39 1.94 30.94 -1.29
C ARG A 39 0.93 30.11 -2.08
N VAL A 40 0.92 28.79 -1.90
CA VAL A 40 -0.04 27.88 -2.55
C VAL A 40 -1.49 28.30 -2.26
N PHE A 41 -1.81 28.57 -0.99
CA PHE A 41 -3.15 29.03 -0.59
C PHE A 41 -3.54 30.36 -1.27
N ARG A 42 -2.62 31.33 -1.35
CA ARG A 42 -2.89 32.62 -2.02
C ARG A 42 -3.15 32.43 -3.51
N SER A 43 -2.37 31.60 -4.20
CA SER A 43 -2.58 31.33 -5.63
C SER A 43 -3.97 30.70 -5.87
N LEU A 44 -4.38 29.73 -5.06
CA LEU A 44 -5.72 29.11 -5.14
C LEU A 44 -6.84 30.13 -4.85
N HIS A 45 -6.67 30.96 -3.81
CA HIS A 45 -7.62 32.01 -3.44
C HIS A 45 -7.80 33.04 -4.57
N THR A 46 -6.71 33.45 -5.21
CA THR A 46 -6.74 34.38 -6.34
C THR A 46 -7.43 33.75 -7.54
N ILE A 47 -7.13 32.49 -7.91
CA ILE A 47 -7.82 31.77 -8.99
C ILE A 47 -9.34 31.70 -8.73
N LYS A 48 -9.75 31.37 -7.50
CA LYS A 48 -11.17 31.35 -7.10
C LYS A 48 -11.81 32.72 -7.29
N GLY A 49 -11.14 33.78 -6.80
CA GLY A 49 -11.62 35.16 -6.88
C GLY A 49 -11.74 35.68 -8.32
N SER A 50 -10.67 35.53 -9.10
CA SER A 50 -10.65 35.92 -10.51
C SER A 50 -11.68 35.14 -11.33
N GLY A 51 -11.83 33.83 -11.08
CA GLY A 51 -12.87 33.01 -11.72
C GLY A 51 -14.29 33.50 -11.41
N GLY A 52 -14.56 33.85 -10.14
CA GLY A 52 -15.85 34.42 -9.73
C GLY A 52 -16.13 35.78 -10.38
N MET A 53 -15.12 36.67 -10.45
CA MET A 53 -15.23 37.97 -11.10
C MET A 53 -15.44 37.88 -12.61
N ALA A 54 -14.87 36.86 -13.26
CA ALA A 54 -15.04 36.57 -14.68
C ALA A 54 -16.37 35.84 -14.99
N GLY A 55 -17.18 35.49 -13.98
CA GLY A 55 -18.43 34.73 -14.14
C GLY A 55 -18.22 33.23 -14.42
N LEU A 56 -17.01 32.73 -14.21
CA LEU A 56 -16.59 31.34 -14.44
C LEU A 56 -16.81 30.50 -13.18
N ASN A 57 -18.10 30.30 -12.86
CA ASN A 57 -18.51 29.67 -11.61
C ASN A 57 -17.95 28.25 -11.43
N ASP A 58 -17.79 27.48 -12.50
CA ASP A 58 -17.26 26.11 -12.41
C ASP A 58 -15.78 26.11 -12.01
N ILE A 59 -14.98 27.04 -12.55
CA ILE A 59 -13.57 27.22 -12.17
C ILE A 59 -13.47 27.70 -10.72
N SER A 60 -14.30 28.69 -10.35
CA SER A 60 -14.34 29.23 -9.00
C SER A 60 -14.72 28.16 -7.96
N ALA A 61 -15.73 27.34 -8.27
CA ALA A 61 -16.18 26.24 -7.41
C ALA A 61 -15.10 25.18 -7.24
N PHE A 62 -14.45 24.75 -8.34
CA PHE A 62 -13.41 23.74 -8.26
C PHE A 62 -12.16 24.25 -7.53
N ALA A 63 -11.72 25.49 -7.80
CA ALA A 63 -10.62 26.11 -7.06
C ALA A 63 -10.92 26.24 -5.57
N HIS A 64 -12.16 26.55 -5.21
CA HIS A 64 -12.60 26.60 -3.82
C HIS A 64 -12.49 25.23 -3.13
N GLU A 65 -12.86 24.13 -3.78
CA GLU A 65 -12.70 22.79 -3.19
C GLU A 65 -11.23 22.48 -2.84
N VAL A 66 -10.30 22.86 -3.72
CA VAL A 66 -8.86 22.69 -3.51
C VAL A 66 -8.36 23.63 -2.41
N GLU A 67 -8.82 24.89 -2.39
CA GLU A 67 -8.48 25.87 -1.36
C GLU A 67 -8.93 25.40 0.04
N THR A 68 -10.11 24.78 0.17
CA THR A 68 -10.58 24.23 1.45
C THR A 68 -9.63 23.16 1.99
N VAL A 69 -9.03 22.33 1.14
CA VAL A 69 -8.02 21.36 1.59
C VAL A 69 -6.77 22.08 2.12
N PHE A 70 -6.32 23.14 1.44
CA PHE A 70 -5.17 23.92 1.89
C PHE A 70 -5.44 24.81 3.10
N GLU A 71 -6.71 25.10 3.42
CA GLU A 71 -7.09 25.70 4.69
C GLU A 71 -6.83 24.74 5.86
N GLU A 72 -7.16 23.46 5.69
CA GLU A 72 -6.85 22.41 6.67
C GLU A 72 -5.35 22.11 6.76
N VAL A 73 -4.60 22.23 5.65
CA VAL A 73 -3.14 22.14 5.68
C VAL A 73 -2.54 23.28 6.50
N ARG A 74 -3.00 24.51 6.26
CA ARG A 74 -2.54 25.70 6.98
C ARG A 74 -2.91 25.67 8.47
N SER A 75 -4.04 25.07 8.84
CA SER A 75 -4.44 24.90 10.24
C SER A 75 -3.63 23.80 10.95
N GLY A 76 -2.83 23.02 10.21
CA GLY A 76 -2.11 21.84 10.71
C GLY A 76 -3.01 20.61 10.86
N ALA A 77 -4.26 20.68 10.40
CA ALA A 77 -5.20 19.57 10.41
C ALA A 77 -4.98 18.59 9.25
N ILE A 78 -4.15 18.90 8.25
CA ILE A 78 -3.71 17.96 7.22
C ILE A 78 -2.21 18.18 7.02
N VAL A 79 -1.41 17.11 7.08
CA VAL A 79 0.01 17.22 6.71
C VAL A 79 0.17 17.12 5.20
N VAL A 80 1.13 17.87 4.69
CA VAL A 80 1.53 17.79 3.29
C VAL A 80 2.14 16.41 3.03
N THR A 81 1.60 15.72 2.03
CA THR A 81 2.11 14.43 1.57
C THR A 81 2.35 14.48 0.06
N PRO A 82 3.21 13.61 -0.50
CA PRO A 82 3.37 13.52 -1.96
C PRO A 82 2.04 13.27 -2.69
N LEU A 83 1.10 12.55 -2.07
CA LEU A 83 -0.23 12.33 -2.64
C LEU A 83 -1.03 13.64 -2.72
N LEU A 84 -1.01 14.47 -1.67
CA LEU A 84 -1.67 15.77 -1.67
C LEU A 84 -1.07 16.70 -2.74
N VAL A 85 0.25 16.75 -2.85
CA VAL A 85 0.94 17.55 -3.88
C VAL A 85 0.53 17.10 -5.28
N ASN A 86 0.60 15.79 -5.56
CA ASN A 86 0.21 15.24 -6.87
C ASN A 86 -1.27 15.48 -7.22
N LEU A 87 -2.19 15.35 -6.27
CA LEU A 87 -3.60 15.66 -6.49
C LEU A 87 -3.83 17.15 -6.76
N THR A 88 -3.05 18.02 -6.12
CA THR A 88 -3.14 19.47 -6.32
C THR A 88 -2.54 19.90 -7.65
N LEU A 89 -1.44 19.28 -8.09
CA LEU A 89 -0.88 19.45 -9.43
C LEU A 89 -1.90 19.00 -10.51
N ALA A 90 -2.56 17.86 -10.31
CA ALA A 90 -3.64 17.42 -11.20
C ALA A 90 -4.82 18.41 -11.20
N ALA A 91 -5.17 18.98 -10.05
CA ALA A 91 -6.21 20.02 -9.95
C ALA A 91 -5.82 21.28 -10.71
N ARG A 92 -4.57 21.73 -10.57
CA ARG A 92 -4.00 22.86 -11.33
C ARG A 92 -4.12 22.62 -12.83
N ASP A 93 -3.72 21.45 -13.32
CA ASP A 93 -3.80 21.11 -14.74
C ASP A 93 -5.24 21.05 -15.23
N GLN A 94 -6.16 20.60 -14.38
CA GLN A 94 -7.58 20.62 -14.67
C GLN A 94 -8.14 22.04 -14.76
N ILE A 95 -7.77 22.93 -13.83
CA ILE A 95 -8.14 24.36 -13.88
C ILE A 95 -7.63 24.99 -15.19
N LYS A 96 -6.38 24.70 -15.57
CA LYS A 96 -5.82 25.15 -16.85
C LYS A 96 -6.68 24.70 -18.03
N ARG A 97 -7.07 23.42 -18.08
CA ARG A 97 -7.97 22.89 -19.12
C ARG A 97 -9.33 23.59 -19.13
N MET A 98 -9.89 23.92 -17.96
CA MET A 98 -11.15 24.66 -17.86
C MET A 98 -11.02 26.09 -18.40
N VAL A 99 -9.92 26.78 -18.11
CA VAL A 99 -9.61 28.11 -18.66
C VAL A 99 -9.46 28.03 -20.18
N ASP A 100 -8.74 27.02 -20.68
CA ASP A 100 -8.57 26.81 -22.13
C ASP A 100 -9.90 26.51 -22.83
N ALA A 101 -10.75 25.67 -22.23
CA ALA A 101 -12.08 25.34 -22.76
C ALA A 101 -12.98 26.58 -22.89
N TYR A 102 -12.93 27.49 -21.92
CA TYR A 102 -13.67 28.75 -21.97
C TYR A 102 -13.25 29.64 -23.16
N CYS A 103 -11.97 29.65 -23.51
CA CYS A 103 -11.43 30.37 -24.66
C CYS A 103 -11.55 29.60 -25.99
N GLY A 104 -12.44 28.59 -26.07
CA GLY A 104 -12.68 27.81 -27.29
C GLY A 104 -11.82 26.56 -27.45
N GLY A 105 -11.16 26.11 -26.38
CA GLY A 105 -10.44 24.84 -26.32
C GLY A 105 -11.35 23.61 -26.25
N ALA A 106 -10.75 22.42 -26.11
CA ALA A 106 -11.48 21.17 -26.01
C ALA A 106 -12.38 21.13 -24.75
N PRO A 107 -13.54 20.44 -24.79
CA PRO A 107 -14.44 20.33 -23.66
C PRO A 107 -13.75 19.62 -22.48
N VAL A 108 -14.14 20.05 -21.28
CA VAL A 108 -13.56 19.59 -20.02
C VAL A 108 -14.09 18.18 -19.68
N ASP A 109 -13.19 17.30 -19.22
CA ASP A 109 -13.56 15.98 -18.72
C ASP A 109 -14.15 16.08 -17.30
N ALA A 110 -15.45 15.89 -17.19
CA ALA A 110 -16.17 15.89 -15.91
C ALA A 110 -15.80 14.70 -15.01
N ALA A 111 -15.38 13.57 -15.59
CA ALA A 111 -14.94 12.41 -14.80
C ALA A 111 -13.62 12.70 -14.09
N GLU A 112 -12.74 13.47 -14.72
CA GLU A 112 -11.47 13.88 -14.15
C GLU A 112 -11.63 14.86 -12.98
N ILE A 113 -12.55 15.83 -13.10
CA ILE A 113 -12.93 16.71 -11.98
C ILE A 113 -13.44 15.87 -10.80
N ALA A 114 -14.36 14.95 -11.07
CA ALA A 114 -14.94 14.09 -10.04
C ALA A 114 -13.87 13.21 -9.36
N ARG A 115 -12.91 12.68 -10.12
CA ARG A 115 -11.79 11.88 -9.60
C ARG A 115 -10.90 12.69 -8.65
N ILE A 116 -10.52 13.91 -9.06
CA ILE A 116 -9.66 14.78 -8.25
C ILE A 116 -10.40 15.22 -6.97
N SER A 117 -11.64 15.68 -7.10
CA SER A 117 -12.48 16.06 -5.96
C SER A 117 -12.68 14.91 -4.97
N ALA A 118 -12.91 13.68 -5.46
CA ALA A 118 -13.02 12.50 -4.61
C ALA A 118 -11.71 12.23 -3.85
N GLY A 119 -10.56 12.29 -4.53
CA GLY A 119 -9.25 12.11 -3.89
C GLY A 119 -8.96 13.15 -2.80
N LEU A 120 -9.23 14.42 -3.07
CA LEU A 120 -9.06 15.51 -2.11
C LEU A 120 -10.00 15.38 -0.91
N ARG A 121 -11.27 15.01 -1.14
CA ARG A 121 -12.23 14.78 -0.04
C ARG A 121 -11.85 13.59 0.82
N LEU A 122 -11.30 12.52 0.24
CA LEU A 122 -10.78 11.39 1.02
C LEU A 122 -9.63 11.81 1.94
N LEU A 123 -8.74 12.70 1.50
CA LEU A 123 -7.67 13.25 2.34
C LEU A 123 -8.21 14.08 3.51
N VAL A 124 -9.23 14.91 3.27
CA VAL A 124 -9.88 15.71 4.32
C VAL A 124 -10.66 14.82 5.29
N ALA A 125 -11.42 13.85 4.78
CA ALA A 125 -12.24 12.94 5.59
C ALA A 125 -11.41 11.95 6.41
N ALA A 126 -10.22 11.58 5.93
CA ALA A 126 -9.23 10.84 6.71
C ALA A 126 -8.65 11.65 7.89
N GLY A 127 -8.95 12.96 7.96
CA GLY A 127 -8.82 13.83 9.12
C GLY A 127 -7.48 13.73 9.84
N GLY A 128 -6.48 14.51 9.42
CA GLY A 128 -5.47 15.05 10.34
C GLY A 128 -4.78 14.11 11.31
N LYS A 129 -4.64 12.85 10.93
CA LYS A 129 -3.85 11.85 11.63
C LYS A 129 -2.91 11.15 10.66
N ALA A 130 -2.19 11.92 9.86
CA ALA A 130 -0.78 11.61 9.77
C ALA A 130 -0.12 12.40 10.92
N ALA A 131 0.09 11.67 12.02
CA ALA A 131 0.85 12.17 13.15
C ALA A 131 2.18 12.73 12.64
N PRO A 132 2.69 13.84 13.23
CA PRO A 132 3.99 14.36 12.87
C PRO A 132 5.04 13.28 13.12
N LEU A 133 5.71 12.87 12.05
CA LEU A 133 7.03 12.25 12.13
C LEU A 133 8.01 13.35 12.53
N THR A 134 7.98 13.76 13.80
CA THR A 134 9.12 14.17 14.66
C THR A 134 8.56 14.73 15.97
N GLU A 135 8.96 14.10 17.08
CA GLU A 135 8.61 14.37 18.50
C GLU A 135 7.24 13.92 19.02
N ALA A 136 7.01 12.61 18.97
CA ALA A 136 6.41 11.90 20.11
C ALA A 136 7.49 11.09 20.83
N ARG A 137 8.25 11.76 21.71
CA ARG A 137 8.98 11.04 22.76
C ARG A 137 8.02 10.83 23.93
N GLN A 138 7.67 9.55 24.14
CA GLN A 138 7.11 8.95 25.36
C GLN A 138 5.69 9.43 25.70
N THR A 139 4.64 8.64 25.50
CA THR A 139 4.35 7.42 26.27
C THR A 139 3.34 6.52 25.54
N ALA A 140 3.81 5.63 24.68
CA ALA A 140 3.15 4.35 24.46
C ALA A 140 4.08 3.32 25.07
N VAL A 141 3.58 2.56 26.04
CA VAL A 141 4.32 1.46 26.64
C VAL A 141 4.70 0.53 25.51
N ALA A 142 6.00 0.44 25.19
CA ALA A 142 6.56 -0.60 24.37
C ALA A 142 6.26 -1.93 25.07
N VAL A 143 5.15 -2.55 24.71
CA VAL A 143 4.89 -3.94 25.06
C VAL A 143 5.24 -4.78 23.84
N GLY A 144 6.54 -5.03 23.72
CA GLY A 144 7.15 -6.28 23.28
C GLY A 144 7.70 -6.34 21.85
N GLY A 145 8.51 -7.37 21.62
CA GLY A 145 9.41 -7.56 20.47
C GLY A 145 8.74 -7.60 19.09
N MET A 146 9.60 -7.69 18.06
CA MET A 146 9.16 -7.80 16.67
C MET A 146 8.29 -9.04 16.50
N VAL A 147 7.18 -8.87 15.79
CA VAL A 147 6.27 -9.95 15.43
C VAL A 147 6.21 -10.03 13.92
N THR A 148 6.35 -11.23 13.39
CA THR A 148 6.19 -11.52 11.96
C THR A 148 4.78 -12.05 11.70
N TYR A 149 4.03 -11.33 10.87
CA TYR A 149 2.68 -11.66 10.45
C TYR A 149 2.66 -12.19 9.02
N ARG A 150 1.82 -13.20 8.77
CA ARG A 150 1.30 -13.55 7.45
C ARG A 150 -0.01 -12.83 7.25
N ILE A 151 -0.09 -12.06 6.17
CA ILE A 151 -1.29 -11.34 5.78
C ILE A 151 -1.68 -11.84 4.40
N ARG A 152 -2.89 -12.37 4.27
CA ARG A 152 -3.49 -12.73 2.98
C ARG A 152 -4.72 -11.88 2.78
N PHE A 153 -4.81 -11.19 1.65
CA PHE A 153 -5.99 -10.39 1.36
C PHE A 153 -6.47 -10.53 -0.08
N HIS A 154 -7.79 -10.61 -0.23
CA HIS A 154 -8.50 -10.62 -1.51
C HIS A 154 -9.42 -9.42 -1.55
N LEU A 155 -9.30 -8.63 -2.62
CA LEU A 155 -10.22 -7.53 -2.87
C LEU A 155 -11.39 -8.03 -3.72
N ASP A 156 -12.51 -7.33 -3.64
CA ASP A 156 -13.63 -7.58 -4.55
C ASP A 156 -13.16 -7.50 -6.02
N PRO A 157 -13.60 -8.39 -6.93
CA PRO A 157 -13.19 -8.32 -8.32
C PRO A 157 -13.54 -7.00 -9.01
N ASN A 158 -14.51 -6.25 -8.53
CA ASN A 158 -14.93 -4.96 -9.07
C ASN A 158 -14.31 -3.77 -8.32
N ILE A 159 -13.27 -4.00 -7.50
CA ILE A 159 -12.66 -2.98 -6.63
C ILE A 159 -12.17 -1.73 -7.40
N PHE A 160 -11.80 -1.88 -8.67
CA PHE A 160 -11.37 -0.76 -9.52
C PHE A 160 -12.51 0.19 -9.88
N PHE A 161 -13.75 -0.29 -9.99
CA PHE A 161 -14.93 0.57 -10.18
C PHE A 161 -15.24 1.42 -8.94
N HIS A 162 -14.77 0.98 -7.77
CA HIS A 162 -14.87 1.72 -6.53
C HIS A 162 -13.68 2.67 -6.30
N GLY A 163 -12.77 2.79 -7.27
CA GLY A 163 -11.62 3.70 -7.24
C GLY A 163 -10.51 3.28 -6.26
N VAL A 164 -10.59 2.06 -5.72
CA VAL A 164 -9.59 1.54 -4.79
C VAL A 164 -8.43 0.95 -5.57
N ASN A 165 -7.22 1.44 -5.29
CA ASN A 165 -5.99 0.92 -5.88
C ASN A 165 -5.23 0.03 -4.87
N PRO A 166 -5.10 -1.29 -5.12
CA PRO A 166 -4.44 -2.24 -4.22
C PRO A 166 -2.99 -1.86 -3.88
N LEU A 167 -2.32 -1.11 -4.76
CA LEU A 167 -0.94 -0.66 -4.52
C LEU A 167 -0.81 0.26 -3.31
N TYR A 168 -1.86 1.00 -2.95
CA TYR A 168 -1.82 1.84 -1.74
C TYR A 168 -1.78 0.98 -0.47
N LEU A 169 -2.60 -0.07 -0.40
CA LEU A 169 -2.60 -1.01 0.73
C LEU A 169 -1.22 -1.65 0.90
N LEU A 170 -0.61 -2.08 -0.20
CA LEU A 170 0.74 -2.66 -0.21
C LEU A 170 1.81 -1.66 0.28
N LYS A 171 1.72 -0.39 -0.13
CA LYS A 171 2.64 0.66 0.31
C LYS A 171 2.48 0.99 1.79
N GLU A 172 1.26 1.02 2.30
CA GLU A 172 1.02 1.23 3.74
C GLU A 172 1.56 0.06 4.57
N LEU A 173 1.37 -1.19 4.12
CA LEU A 173 1.99 -2.35 4.77
C LEU A 173 3.52 -2.24 4.80
N GLN A 174 4.16 -1.80 3.72
CA GLN A 174 5.62 -1.56 3.68
C GLN A 174 6.08 -0.46 4.66
N ARG A 175 5.21 0.47 5.04
CA ARG A 175 5.53 1.50 6.05
C ARG A 175 5.47 0.98 7.48
N LEU A 176 4.72 -0.11 7.72
CA LEU A 176 4.62 -0.73 9.05
C LEU A 176 5.88 -1.50 9.43
N GLY A 177 6.70 -1.92 8.47
CA GLY A 177 7.92 -2.69 8.73
C GLY A 177 8.44 -3.44 7.51
N ASP A 178 9.32 -4.41 7.75
CA ASP A 178 9.94 -5.20 6.69
C ASP A 178 8.90 -6.12 6.04
N CYS A 179 8.68 -5.93 4.74
CA CYS A 179 7.61 -6.55 3.97
C CYS A 179 8.14 -7.40 2.82
N TRP A 180 7.66 -8.63 2.72
CA TRP A 180 7.79 -9.47 1.52
C TRP A 180 6.41 -9.69 0.89
N ILE A 181 6.22 -9.20 -0.34
CA ILE A 181 4.92 -9.20 -1.02
C ILE A 181 4.96 -10.15 -2.20
N VAL A 182 3.98 -11.05 -2.31
CA VAL A 182 3.80 -11.95 -3.43
C VAL A 182 2.39 -11.78 -3.98
N ALA A 183 2.29 -11.41 -5.26
CA ALA A 183 1.02 -11.40 -5.98
C ALA A 183 0.71 -12.80 -6.51
N GLN A 184 -0.50 -13.28 -6.25
CA GLN A 184 -1.00 -14.55 -6.72
C GLN A 184 -1.79 -14.34 -8.02
N THR A 185 -1.55 -15.19 -9.01
CA THR A 185 -1.96 -15.01 -10.42
C THR A 185 -2.79 -16.18 -10.95
N ASP A 186 -3.08 -17.17 -10.11
CA ASP A 186 -3.82 -18.39 -10.44
C ASP A 186 -5.29 -18.13 -10.79
N ALA A 187 -5.87 -17.02 -10.31
CA ALA A 187 -7.23 -16.61 -10.63
C ALA A 187 -7.35 -15.79 -11.93
N ILE A 188 -6.25 -15.55 -12.66
CA ILE A 188 -6.29 -14.86 -13.95
C ILE A 188 -6.88 -15.82 -15.00
N PRO A 189 -8.02 -15.48 -15.64
CA PRO A 189 -8.62 -16.32 -16.66
C PRO A 189 -7.81 -16.29 -17.96
N PRO A 190 -8.05 -17.23 -18.89
CA PRO A 190 -7.53 -17.16 -20.25
C PRO A 190 -7.86 -15.82 -20.91
N LEU A 191 -7.03 -15.37 -21.85
CA LEU A 191 -7.16 -14.06 -22.50
C LEU A 191 -8.54 -13.82 -23.15
N GLU A 192 -9.20 -14.88 -23.60
CA GLU A 192 -10.55 -14.82 -24.20
C GLU A 192 -11.64 -14.43 -23.20
N GLU A 193 -11.44 -14.72 -21.91
CA GLU A 193 -12.37 -14.45 -20.81
C GLU A 193 -11.85 -13.34 -19.87
N PHE A 194 -10.71 -12.72 -20.22
CA PHE A 194 -10.06 -11.70 -19.42
C PHE A 194 -10.76 -10.35 -19.54
N ASP A 195 -11.18 -9.81 -18.40
CA ASP A 195 -11.75 -8.47 -18.29
C ASP A 195 -10.73 -7.52 -17.62
N PRO A 196 -10.17 -6.55 -18.35
CA PRO A 196 -9.15 -5.64 -17.80
C PRO A 196 -9.66 -4.73 -16.69
N GLU A 197 -10.98 -4.58 -16.51
CA GLU A 197 -11.57 -3.74 -15.46
C GLU A 197 -11.73 -4.48 -14.12
N ARG A 198 -11.37 -5.76 -14.05
CA ARG A 198 -11.53 -6.59 -12.85
C ARG A 198 -10.21 -6.95 -12.17
N CYS A 199 -10.24 -7.03 -10.84
CA CYS A 199 -9.12 -7.49 -10.03
C CYS A 199 -9.17 -9.00 -9.86
N TYR A 200 -8.24 -9.69 -10.51
CA TYR A 200 -8.04 -11.14 -10.33
C TYR A 200 -6.91 -11.48 -9.35
N LEU A 201 -6.08 -10.49 -9.01
CA LEU A 201 -4.95 -10.70 -8.12
C LEU A 201 -5.41 -10.71 -6.67
N TYR A 202 -4.73 -11.51 -5.88
CA TYR A 202 -4.73 -11.43 -4.43
C TYR A 202 -3.29 -11.52 -3.94
N TRP A 203 -3.04 -11.17 -2.68
CA TRP A 203 -1.68 -11.03 -2.19
C TRP A 203 -1.45 -11.82 -0.92
N ASP A 204 -0.27 -12.43 -0.86
CA ASP A 204 0.35 -12.94 0.35
C ASP A 204 1.48 -11.98 0.75
N VAL A 205 1.43 -11.49 1.98
CA VAL A 205 2.42 -10.57 2.54
C VAL A 205 2.98 -11.16 3.83
N ILE A 206 4.31 -11.16 3.96
CA ILE A 206 5.00 -11.41 5.22
C ILE A 206 5.48 -10.05 5.74
N LEU A 207 5.01 -9.64 6.91
CA LEU A 207 5.34 -8.36 7.53
C LEU A 207 5.95 -8.59 8.90
N THR A 208 7.17 -8.11 9.12
CA THR A 208 7.79 -8.04 10.45
C THR A 208 7.66 -6.62 10.99
N THR A 209 6.98 -6.46 12.12
CA THR A 209 6.67 -5.14 12.71
C THR A 209 6.62 -5.16 14.24
N ASP A 210 6.88 -3.99 14.85
CA ASP A 210 6.68 -3.73 16.28
C ASP A 210 5.32 -3.09 16.60
N ARG A 211 4.50 -2.81 15.56
CA ARG A 211 3.23 -2.05 15.67
C ARG A 211 2.00 -2.88 16.04
N GLY A 212 2.14 -4.20 16.13
CA GLY A 212 1.06 -5.12 16.48
C GLY A 212 -0.02 -5.28 15.40
N GLN A 213 -0.93 -6.23 15.60
CA GLN A 213 -1.95 -6.59 14.60
C GLN A 213 -2.93 -5.46 14.25
N ASN A 214 -3.35 -4.65 15.22
CA ASN A 214 -4.31 -3.56 14.98
C ASN A 214 -3.80 -2.55 13.93
N ALA A 215 -2.49 -2.26 13.93
CA ALA A 215 -1.90 -1.37 12.94
C ALA A 215 -1.99 -1.94 11.50
N ILE A 216 -2.01 -3.26 11.37
CA ILE A 216 -2.22 -3.95 10.08
C ILE A 216 -3.68 -3.83 9.66
N GLU A 217 -4.62 -4.04 10.58
CA GLU A 217 -6.06 -3.93 10.32
C GLU A 217 -6.46 -2.50 9.90
N ASP A 218 -5.85 -1.48 10.51
CA ASP A 218 -6.07 -0.07 10.19
C ASP A 218 -5.74 0.25 8.71
N VAL A 219 -4.79 -0.46 8.08
CA VAL A 219 -4.49 -0.29 6.65
C VAL A 219 -5.70 -0.65 5.77
N PHE A 220 -6.51 -1.60 6.21
CA PHE A 220 -7.66 -2.12 5.45
C PHE A 220 -9.00 -1.55 5.89
N ILE A 221 -9.03 -0.64 6.87
CA ILE A 221 -10.28 -0.14 7.47
C ILE A 221 -11.27 0.43 6.43
N PHE A 222 -10.77 1.10 5.39
CA PHE A 222 -11.58 1.72 4.35
C PHE A 222 -12.06 0.75 3.26
N VAL A 223 -11.55 -0.48 3.27
CA VAL A 223 -11.92 -1.55 2.34
C VAL A 223 -12.45 -2.79 3.06
N ALA A 224 -12.70 -2.71 4.37
CA ALA A 224 -13.07 -3.85 5.20
C ALA A 224 -14.30 -4.62 4.66
N ASP A 225 -15.27 -3.90 4.09
CA ASP A 225 -16.49 -4.51 3.52
C ASP A 225 -16.29 -5.14 2.13
N THR A 226 -15.19 -4.81 1.46
CA THR A 226 -14.84 -5.27 0.09
C THR A 226 -13.52 -6.03 0.06
N CYS A 227 -13.00 -6.42 1.23
CA CYS A 227 -11.74 -7.10 1.40
C CYS A 227 -11.92 -8.31 2.31
N ARG A 228 -11.55 -9.50 1.82
CA ARG A 228 -11.34 -10.66 2.68
C ARG A 228 -9.91 -10.65 3.17
N LEU A 229 -9.73 -10.33 4.45
CA LEU A 229 -8.42 -10.21 5.11
C LEU A 229 -8.21 -11.35 6.12
N GLU A 230 -7.06 -12.00 6.03
CA GLU A 230 -6.60 -13.04 6.95
C GLU A 230 -5.23 -12.64 7.51
N ILE A 231 -5.11 -12.53 8.84
CA ILE A 231 -3.86 -12.18 9.53
C ILE A 231 -3.50 -13.29 10.51
N HIS A 232 -2.27 -13.80 10.42
CA HIS A 232 -1.74 -14.81 11.33
C HIS A 232 -0.33 -14.41 11.81
N ALA A 233 -0.11 -14.34 13.11
CA ALA A 233 1.25 -14.25 13.65
C ALA A 233 1.99 -15.58 13.41
N ILE A 234 3.18 -15.52 12.80
CA ILE A 234 4.04 -16.68 12.48
C ILE A 234 5.23 -16.76 13.43
N ASP A 235 5.75 -15.62 13.87
CA ASP A 235 6.91 -15.54 14.76
C ASP A 235 6.75 -14.34 15.71
N ASP A 236 7.03 -14.51 16.99
CA ASP A 236 6.99 -13.46 18.01
C ASP A 236 8.27 -13.57 18.83
N ASP A 237 9.16 -12.57 18.72
CA ASP A 237 10.45 -12.51 19.43
C ASP A 237 10.32 -12.60 20.97
N ARG A 238 9.10 -12.55 21.51
CA ARG A 238 8.79 -12.72 22.94
C ARG A 238 8.69 -14.19 23.36
N ILE A 239 8.63 -15.12 22.42
CA ILE A 239 8.63 -16.56 22.69
C ILE A 239 10.03 -17.08 22.40
N VAL A 240 10.86 -17.15 23.45
CA VAL A 240 12.00 -18.06 23.43
C VAL A 240 11.42 -19.46 23.53
N ASP A 241 11.29 -20.18 22.42
CA ASP A 241 11.17 -21.63 22.47
C ASP A 241 11.96 -22.33 21.35
N ASP A 242 12.47 -23.48 21.71
CA ASP A 242 13.64 -24.19 21.19
C ASP A 242 13.55 -24.56 19.69
N GLY A 243 14.19 -23.77 18.82
CA GLY A 243 14.92 -24.29 17.65
C GLY A 243 14.20 -25.08 16.54
N ASP A 244 12.87 -25.15 16.48
CA ASP A 244 12.16 -25.88 15.42
C ASP A 244 11.36 -24.93 14.50
N TYR A 245 12.02 -24.42 13.47
CA TYR A 245 11.33 -23.80 12.33
C TYR A 245 10.39 -24.84 11.67
N LYS A 246 9.09 -24.54 11.61
CA LYS A 246 8.08 -25.41 10.97
C LYS A 246 8.50 -25.78 9.53
N ARG A 247 8.38 -27.05 9.16
CA ARG A 247 8.81 -27.52 7.82
C ARG A 247 7.83 -27.02 6.76
N LEU A 248 8.32 -26.76 5.54
CA LEU A 248 7.51 -26.22 4.42
C LEU A 248 6.19 -26.99 4.22
N GLY A 249 6.21 -28.32 4.33
CA GLY A 249 5.01 -29.14 4.21
C GLY A 249 3.98 -28.91 5.34
N GLU A 250 4.45 -28.69 6.56
CA GLU A 250 3.59 -28.35 7.71
C GLU A 250 3.00 -26.95 7.54
N ILE A 251 3.80 -25.99 7.05
CA ILE A 251 3.36 -24.62 6.74
C ILE A 251 2.27 -24.63 5.66
N LEU A 252 2.43 -25.43 4.60
CA LEU A 252 1.47 -25.54 3.49
C LEU A 252 0.15 -26.22 3.92
N ILE A 253 0.21 -27.17 4.87
CA ILE A 253 -0.99 -27.81 5.43
C ILE A 253 -1.73 -26.84 6.37
N GLU A 254 -1.02 -26.14 7.26
CA GLU A 254 -1.63 -25.17 8.17
C GLU A 254 -2.24 -23.97 7.42
N ARG A 255 -1.70 -23.60 6.25
CA ARG A 255 -2.22 -22.53 5.38
C ARG A 255 -3.46 -22.97 4.56
N GLY A 256 -3.74 -24.28 4.51
CA GLY A 256 -4.87 -24.86 3.76
C GLY A 256 -4.61 -25.02 2.26
N ASP A 257 -3.45 -24.60 1.75
CA ASP A 257 -3.07 -24.70 0.33
C ASP A 257 -2.64 -26.11 -0.07
N LEU A 258 -2.44 -27.00 0.89
CA LEU A 258 -2.09 -28.40 0.64
C LEU A 258 -2.83 -29.31 1.63
N ARG A 259 -3.50 -30.35 1.15
CA ARG A 259 -4.09 -31.35 2.08
C ARG A 259 -2.97 -32.25 2.60
N ALA A 260 -3.09 -32.68 3.86
CA ALA A 260 -2.12 -33.59 4.47
C ALA A 260 -1.92 -34.89 3.68
N ALA A 261 -2.97 -35.39 3.02
CA ALA A 261 -2.89 -36.55 2.14
C ALA A 261 -2.04 -36.29 0.87
N ASP A 262 -2.12 -35.09 0.30
CA ASP A 262 -1.38 -34.69 -0.90
C ASP A 262 0.11 -34.45 -0.56
N LEU A 263 0.41 -33.93 0.63
CA LEU A 263 1.78 -33.87 1.14
C LEU A 263 2.37 -35.27 1.37
N LEU A 264 1.62 -36.18 1.99
CA LEU A 264 2.07 -37.56 2.22
C LEU A 264 2.34 -38.29 0.89
N ALA A 265 1.51 -38.07 -0.13
CA ALA A 265 1.74 -38.59 -1.47
C ALA A 265 3.03 -38.01 -2.09
N ALA A 266 3.21 -36.69 -2.08
CA ALA A 266 4.41 -36.02 -2.61
C ALA A 266 5.70 -36.37 -1.82
N LEU A 267 5.61 -36.59 -0.51
CA LEU A 267 6.73 -37.03 0.33
C LEU A 267 7.03 -38.52 0.13
N SER A 268 6.02 -39.34 -0.20
CA SER A 268 6.22 -40.77 -0.51
C SER A 268 6.91 -41.01 -1.85
N GLU A 269 6.83 -40.05 -2.79
CA GLU A 269 7.58 -40.08 -4.06
C GLU A 269 9.07 -39.76 -3.88
N ARG A 270 9.49 -39.15 -2.76
CA ARG A 270 10.91 -39.10 -2.41
C ARG A 270 11.37 -40.48 -1.92
N GLN A 271 11.83 -41.31 -2.84
CA GLN A 271 12.58 -42.53 -2.52
C GLN A 271 13.60 -42.23 -1.42
N ARG A 272 13.61 -43.03 -0.35
CA ARG A 272 14.49 -42.82 0.80
C ARG A 272 15.93 -42.81 0.31
N LEU A 273 16.77 -41.90 0.83
CA LEU A 273 18.16 -41.73 0.37
C LEU A 273 18.94 -43.06 0.39
N GLY A 274 18.64 -43.94 1.35
CA GLY A 274 19.23 -45.28 1.41
C GLY A 274 18.83 -46.19 0.25
N ASP A 275 17.56 -46.15 -0.16
CA ASP A 275 17.07 -46.91 -1.32
C ASP A 275 17.70 -46.39 -2.61
N VAL A 276 17.85 -45.06 -2.74
CA VAL A 276 18.53 -44.40 -3.87
C VAL A 276 20.02 -44.78 -3.96
N LEU A 277 20.71 -44.90 -2.83
CA LEU A 277 22.14 -45.28 -2.78
C LEU A 277 22.37 -46.76 -3.07
N VAL A 278 21.44 -47.62 -2.66
CA VAL A 278 21.47 -49.06 -2.98
C VAL A 278 21.13 -49.28 -4.45
N GLU A 279 20.12 -48.59 -4.98
CA GLU A 279 19.70 -48.68 -6.39
C GLU A 279 20.79 -48.20 -7.35
N LYS A 280 21.51 -47.12 -6.98
CA LYS A 280 22.68 -46.63 -7.71
C LYS A 280 23.98 -47.43 -7.47
N LYS A 281 23.93 -48.50 -6.68
CA LYS A 281 25.08 -49.35 -6.27
C LYS A 281 26.23 -48.59 -5.58
N LEU A 282 25.92 -47.46 -4.96
CA LEU A 282 26.90 -46.61 -4.26
C LEU A 282 27.10 -47.01 -2.80
N ALA A 283 26.18 -47.79 -2.22
CA ALA A 283 26.32 -48.39 -0.90
C ALA A 283 25.54 -49.70 -0.83
N THR A 284 25.99 -50.65 0.00
CA THR A 284 25.24 -51.90 0.23
C THR A 284 24.21 -51.75 1.35
N PRO A 285 23.12 -52.54 1.35
CA PRO A 285 22.10 -52.49 2.40
C PRO A 285 22.66 -52.66 3.82
N GLY A 286 23.71 -53.48 3.98
CA GLY A 286 24.42 -53.66 5.25
C GLY A 286 25.17 -52.41 5.72
N GLN A 287 25.76 -51.64 4.81
CA GLN A 287 26.44 -50.38 5.14
C GLN A 287 25.45 -49.28 5.55
N ILE A 288 24.27 -49.25 4.94
CA ILE A 288 23.21 -48.27 5.29
C ILE A 288 22.59 -48.61 6.65
N SER A 289 22.34 -49.90 6.91
CA SER A 289 21.85 -50.34 8.22
C SER A 289 22.85 -50.03 9.35
N ALA A 290 24.15 -50.22 9.11
CA ALA A 290 25.18 -49.87 10.09
C ALA A 290 25.23 -48.36 10.38
N ALA A 291 25.12 -47.51 9.34
CA ALA A 291 25.12 -46.05 9.49
C ALA A 291 23.88 -45.52 10.24
N LEU A 292 22.70 -46.13 10.03
CA LEU A 292 21.47 -45.80 10.75
C LEU A 292 21.58 -46.14 12.25
N VAL A 293 22.13 -47.31 12.59
CA VAL A 293 22.35 -47.72 13.99
C VAL A 293 23.35 -46.81 14.70
N GLU A 294 24.37 -46.32 13.97
CA GLU A 294 25.32 -45.34 14.50
C GLU A 294 24.65 -43.98 14.77
N GLN A 295 23.81 -43.51 13.85
CA GLN A 295 23.04 -42.27 14.01
C GLN A 295 22.12 -42.31 15.24
N GLU A 296 21.37 -43.40 15.41
CA GLU A 296 20.46 -43.59 16.56
C GLU A 296 21.23 -43.61 17.89
N ARG A 297 22.37 -44.28 17.96
CA ARG A 297 23.22 -44.31 19.17
C ARG A 297 23.79 -42.94 19.52
N VAL A 298 24.22 -42.16 18.53
CA VAL A 298 24.75 -40.82 18.75
C VAL A 298 23.65 -39.86 19.22
N GLN A 299 22.43 -39.98 18.70
CA GLN A 299 21.28 -39.20 19.17
C GLN A 299 20.90 -39.54 20.61
N GLN A 300 20.79 -40.83 20.97
CA GLN A 300 20.50 -41.26 22.35
C GLN A 300 21.58 -40.79 23.34
N GLN A 301 22.86 -40.78 22.96
CA GLN A 301 23.94 -40.23 23.80
C GLN A 301 23.88 -38.71 23.96
N ARG A 302 23.43 -37.98 22.93
CA ARG A 302 23.27 -36.52 22.99
C ARG A 302 22.05 -36.13 23.82
N GLU A 303 20.96 -36.88 23.73
CA GLU A 303 19.76 -36.70 24.54
C GLU A 303 20.04 -36.96 26.02
N SER A 304 20.75 -38.06 26.34
CA SER A 304 21.13 -38.37 27.72
C SER A 304 22.12 -37.37 28.35
N ARG A 305 22.94 -36.67 27.53
CA ARG A 305 23.79 -35.55 28.00
C ARG A 305 23.06 -34.23 28.23
N LYS A 306 21.86 -34.04 27.66
CA LYS A 306 21.04 -32.83 27.87
C LYS A 306 20.26 -32.86 29.19
N ILE A 307 20.17 -34.02 29.85
CA ILE A 307 19.32 -34.25 31.03
C ILE A 307 20.13 -34.22 32.36
N THR A 308 21.47 -34.12 32.31
CA THR A 308 22.35 -33.96 33.49
C THR A 308 22.97 -32.57 33.51
#